data_AF-A0A7X4AGJ6-F1
#
_entry.id   AF-A0A7X4AGJ6-F1
#
_cell.length_a   1.000
_cell.length_b   1.000
_cell.length_c   1.000
_cell.angle_alpha   90.00
_cell.angle_beta   90.00
_cell.angle_gamma   90.00
#
_symmetry.space_group_name_H-M   'P 1'
#
loop_
_entity.id
_entity.type
_entity.pdbx_description
1 polymer ?
#
loop_
_entity_poly.entity_id
_entity_poly.type
_entity_poly.pdbx_seq_one_letter_code
_entity_poly.pdbx_strand_id
1 'polypeptide(L)'
;MLAWRMERQQLVSRRPREDLQAVVGTIGGLHAQVLSAAELAAWARVDGLRPGELDEELWERRSLVKLWAMRGTLHLLPAAEYGLWQAALNTYDHYLKGGWLRGFKITREELGLLLSTVREVLRGKGLTRDELAEAVAAASGSPALGEKLGDSWGAYLKPASFQGSICFGPNRGRSVTFVSPGEWIEAEPGPPADEAVAEVTRRYLRAYGPATAAEYSRWWGPRRPAQATRSFRALGEEAVEIDVEGEPHWALAEEIEGIAKAVPQGAVRLLPAFDPYVIGSARDVAAILDPEHKGRVHRPQGWISPVLLVDGRIEGVWSYERGGGRVAVAIEPFGQLGEAVRQGAEAEAERLAAFYGDELALEWV
;
A
#
# COMPACT_ATOMS: atom_id res chain seq x y z
N MET A 1 11.50 15.66 10.81
CA MET A 1 10.38 14.89 10.24
C MET A 1 10.81 13.71 9.35
N LEU A 2 11.61 13.90 8.30
CA LEU A 2 11.90 12.82 7.35
C LEU A 2 12.69 11.66 7.97
N ALA A 3 13.72 11.96 8.76
CA ALA A 3 14.46 10.96 9.55
C ALA A 3 13.53 10.12 10.45
N TRP A 4 12.58 10.78 11.12
CA TRP A 4 11.57 10.11 11.93
C TRP A 4 10.71 9.13 11.13
N ARG A 5 10.21 9.56 9.97
CA ARG A 5 9.42 8.70 9.07
C ARG A 5 10.23 7.50 8.60
N MET A 6 11.51 7.69 8.26
CA MET A 6 12.39 6.57 7.89
C MET A 6 12.57 5.56 9.02
N GLU A 7 12.78 6.03 10.25
CA GLU A 7 12.90 5.16 11.42
C GLU A 7 11.61 4.36 11.64
N ARG A 8 10.45 5.04 11.64
CA ARG A 8 9.15 4.41 11.86
C ARG A 8 8.79 3.40 10.79
N GLN A 9 9.23 3.64 9.55
CA GLN A 9 9.00 2.72 8.43
C GLN A 9 10.10 1.68 8.25
N GLN A 10 11.00 1.51 9.23
CA GLN A 10 12.05 0.48 9.22
C GLN A 10 13.03 0.63 8.03
N LEU A 11 13.27 1.87 7.63
CA LEU A 11 14.19 2.24 6.55
C LEU A 11 15.54 2.72 7.06
N VAL A 12 15.68 3.06 8.34
CA VAL A 12 17.00 3.27 8.97
C VAL A 12 17.61 1.94 9.38
N SER A 13 16.89 1.20 10.22
CA SER A 13 17.25 -0.14 10.67
C SER A 13 16.22 -1.12 10.16
N ARG A 14 16.68 -2.16 9.48
CA ARG A 14 15.80 -3.23 9.00
C ARG A 14 15.43 -4.15 10.16
N ARG A 15 14.23 -4.73 10.07
CA ARG A 15 13.75 -5.73 11.01
C ARG A 15 14.22 -7.13 10.60
N PRO A 16 14.37 -8.07 11.53
CA PRO A 16 14.67 -9.45 11.18
C PRO A 16 13.48 -10.08 10.45
N ARG A 17 13.76 -11.17 9.71
CA ARG A 17 12.82 -11.86 8.82
C ARG A 17 11.48 -12.20 9.48
N GLU A 18 11.52 -12.66 10.73
CA GLU A 18 10.35 -13.05 11.53
C GLU A 18 9.35 -11.90 11.76
N ASP A 19 9.80 -10.64 11.66
CA ASP A 19 8.97 -9.47 11.87
C ASP A 19 8.25 -9.00 10.59
N LEU A 20 8.32 -9.76 9.48
CA LEU A 20 7.75 -9.36 8.18
C LEU A 20 6.29 -8.86 8.31
N GLN A 21 5.42 -9.62 8.97
CA GLN A 21 4.01 -9.22 9.15
C GLN A 21 3.87 -7.92 9.97
N ALA A 22 4.70 -7.76 11.02
CA ALA A 22 4.72 -6.55 11.84
C ALA A 22 5.19 -5.32 11.05
N VAL A 23 6.18 -5.49 10.17
CA VAL A 23 6.63 -4.44 9.23
C VAL A 23 5.49 -4.04 8.30
N VAL A 24 4.80 -5.02 7.69
CA VAL A 24 3.66 -4.76 6.80
C VAL A 24 2.54 -4.03 7.53
N GLY A 25 2.21 -4.44 8.76
CA GLY A 25 1.21 -3.78 9.60
C GLY A 25 1.61 -2.35 9.97
N THR A 26 2.89 -2.14 10.33
CA THR A 26 3.44 -0.84 10.73
C THR A 26 3.31 0.20 9.63
N ILE A 27 3.62 -0.16 8.38
CA ILE A 27 3.53 0.77 7.25
C ILE A 27 2.12 0.88 6.66
N GLY A 28 1.13 0.20 7.25
CA GLY A 28 -0.24 0.20 6.74
C GLY A 28 -0.38 -0.55 5.41
N GLY A 29 0.42 -1.59 5.20
CA GLY A 29 0.36 -2.46 4.04
C GLY A 29 1.34 -2.15 2.91
N LEU A 30 1.64 -3.18 2.13
CA LEU A 30 2.46 -3.07 0.92
C LEU A 30 1.57 -2.82 -0.30
N HIS A 31 1.93 -1.88 -1.17
CA HIS A 31 1.20 -1.67 -2.41
C HIS A 31 1.48 -2.81 -3.40
N ALA A 32 0.44 -3.50 -3.85
CA ALA A 32 0.54 -4.80 -4.52
C ALA A 32 -0.05 -4.84 -5.94
N GLN A 33 -0.11 -3.67 -6.61
CA GLN A 33 -0.51 -3.61 -8.03
C GLN A 33 0.52 -4.31 -8.93
N VAL A 34 1.79 -4.26 -8.53
CA VAL A 34 2.90 -5.03 -9.08
C VAL A 34 3.50 -5.84 -7.93
N LEU A 35 3.33 -7.15 -7.94
CA LEU A 35 3.65 -7.99 -6.77
C LEU A 35 5.15 -8.07 -6.48
N SER A 36 5.98 -8.09 -7.53
CA SER A 36 7.44 -8.01 -7.38
C SER A 36 7.91 -6.71 -6.71
N ALA A 37 7.18 -5.61 -6.93
CA ALA A 37 7.48 -4.35 -6.26
C ALA A 37 7.09 -4.38 -4.77
N ALA A 38 6.01 -5.09 -4.41
CA ALA A 38 5.64 -5.32 -3.01
C ALA A 38 6.70 -6.17 -2.28
N GLU A 39 7.23 -7.21 -2.94
CA GLU A 39 8.33 -8.03 -2.41
C GLU A 39 9.57 -7.20 -2.14
N LEU A 40 9.97 -6.35 -3.10
CA LEU A 40 11.10 -5.46 -2.89
C LEU A 40 10.85 -4.40 -1.80
N ALA A 41 9.60 -3.97 -1.60
CA ALA A 41 9.26 -3.01 -0.55
C ALA A 41 9.35 -3.66 0.85
N ALA A 42 9.04 -4.96 0.95
CA ALA A 42 9.32 -5.76 2.14
C ALA A 42 10.84 -5.95 2.33
N TRP A 43 11.56 -6.35 1.27
CA TRP A 43 13.01 -6.51 1.27
C TRP A 43 13.75 -5.26 1.72
N ALA A 44 13.27 -4.06 1.35
CA ALA A 44 13.87 -2.79 1.77
C ALA A 44 13.87 -2.60 3.31
N ARG A 45 12.95 -3.28 4.01
CA ARG A 45 12.67 -3.11 5.45
C ARG A 45 13.01 -4.34 6.30
N VAL A 46 13.23 -5.49 5.67
CA VAL A 46 13.44 -6.78 6.34
C VAL A 46 14.74 -7.41 5.90
N ASP A 47 15.57 -7.83 6.85
CA ASP A 47 16.79 -8.59 6.61
C ASP A 47 16.53 -10.10 6.60
N GLY A 48 17.18 -10.80 5.67
CA GLY A 48 17.04 -12.24 5.49
C GLY A 48 15.78 -12.69 4.74
N LEU A 49 14.98 -11.76 4.18
CA LEU A 49 13.86 -12.10 3.30
C LEU A 49 14.36 -12.91 2.10
N ARG A 50 13.65 -13.97 1.73
CA ARG A 50 14.00 -14.83 0.58
C ARG A 50 13.12 -14.54 -0.63
N PRO A 51 13.62 -14.69 -1.87
CA PRO A 51 12.76 -14.60 -3.06
C PRO A 51 11.58 -15.58 -2.99
N GLY A 52 10.39 -15.11 -3.33
CA GLY A 52 9.14 -15.88 -3.28
C GLY A 52 8.51 -15.95 -1.90
N GLU A 53 9.17 -15.48 -0.84
CA GLU A 53 8.66 -15.60 0.53
C GLU A 53 7.37 -14.82 0.74
N LEU A 54 7.21 -13.66 0.08
CA LEU A 54 5.97 -12.90 0.17
C LEU A 54 4.79 -13.64 -0.47
N ASP A 55 5.04 -14.41 -1.52
CA ASP A 55 4.03 -15.29 -2.14
C ASP A 55 3.68 -16.47 -1.24
N GLU A 56 4.68 -17.08 -0.58
CA GLU A 56 4.44 -18.13 0.42
C GLU A 56 3.57 -17.61 1.58
N GLU A 57 3.88 -16.41 2.12
CA GLU A 57 3.08 -15.79 3.18
C GLU A 57 1.65 -15.49 2.74
N LEU A 58 1.46 -15.13 1.47
CA LEU A 58 0.17 -14.72 0.93
C LEU A 58 -0.72 -15.91 0.55
N TRP A 59 -0.17 -16.95 -0.07
CA TRP A 59 -0.95 -18.03 -0.68
C TRP A 59 -0.92 -19.34 0.10
N GLU A 60 0.21 -19.66 0.73
CA GLU A 60 0.41 -20.93 1.42
C GLU A 60 0.12 -20.79 2.92
N ARG A 61 0.86 -19.90 3.61
CA ARG A 61 0.70 -19.63 5.03
C ARG A 61 -0.50 -18.74 5.32
N ARG A 62 -0.93 -17.95 4.33
CA ARG A 62 -2.06 -17.01 4.40
C ARG A 62 -1.98 -16.07 5.61
N SER A 63 -0.75 -15.72 6.01
CA SER A 63 -0.47 -14.75 7.04
C SER A 63 -0.58 -13.31 6.51
N LEU A 64 -0.56 -13.16 5.19
CA LEU A 64 -0.91 -11.94 4.48
C LEU A 64 -2.18 -12.16 3.65
N VAL A 65 -2.91 -11.08 3.42
CA VAL A 65 -4.09 -11.06 2.55
C VAL A 65 -3.95 -9.97 1.50
N LYS A 66 -4.31 -10.30 0.26
CA LYS A 66 -4.36 -9.36 -0.86
C LYS A 66 -5.78 -8.91 -1.12
N LEU A 67 -6.01 -7.60 -1.10
CA LEU A 67 -7.33 -6.99 -1.24
C LEU A 67 -7.23 -5.57 -1.82
N TRP A 68 -8.36 -5.00 -2.20
CA TRP A 68 -8.43 -3.56 -2.44
C TRP A 68 -8.60 -2.84 -1.11
N ALA A 69 -7.69 -1.92 -0.82
CA ALA A 69 -7.66 -1.16 0.44
C ALA A 69 -7.59 0.35 0.15
N MET A 70 -6.65 1.05 0.76
CA MET A 70 -6.45 2.50 0.64
C MET A 70 -6.45 2.95 -0.83
N ARG A 71 -7.15 4.05 -1.12
CA ARG A 71 -7.35 4.60 -2.47
C ARG A 71 -8.01 3.64 -3.47
N GLY A 72 -8.54 2.51 -3.00
CA GLY A 72 -9.06 1.43 -3.84
C GLY A 72 -7.99 0.78 -4.71
N THR A 73 -6.73 0.76 -4.29
CA THR A 73 -5.65 0.01 -4.97
C THR A 73 -5.32 -1.28 -4.22
N LEU A 74 -4.62 -2.18 -4.89
CA LEU A 74 -4.24 -3.48 -4.32
C LEU A 74 -3.20 -3.30 -3.23
N HIS A 75 -3.42 -3.91 -2.08
CA HIS A 75 -2.47 -3.96 -0.98
C HIS A 75 -2.33 -5.38 -0.44
N LEU A 76 -1.17 -5.66 0.18
CA LEU A 76 -1.01 -6.76 1.12
C LEU A 76 -1.13 -6.20 2.54
N LEU A 77 -1.94 -6.84 3.37
CA LEU A 77 -2.10 -6.54 4.79
C LEU A 77 -1.89 -7.81 5.60
N PRO A 78 -1.49 -7.73 6.89
CA PRO A 78 -1.48 -8.90 7.75
C PRO A 78 -2.88 -9.48 7.86
N ALA A 79 -3.02 -10.79 7.65
CA ALA A 79 -4.31 -11.48 7.67
C ALA A 79 -4.97 -11.37 9.05
N ALA A 80 -4.18 -11.47 10.13
CA ALA A 80 -4.66 -11.28 11.50
C ALA A 80 -5.27 -9.89 11.77
N GLU A 81 -4.90 -8.88 10.97
CA GLU A 81 -5.46 -7.52 11.08
C GLU A 81 -6.64 -7.28 10.13
N TYR A 82 -7.04 -8.29 9.35
CA TYR A 82 -8.06 -8.13 8.33
C TYR A 82 -9.37 -7.55 8.87
N GLY A 83 -9.83 -8.01 10.05
CA GLY A 83 -11.05 -7.50 10.68
C GLY A 83 -11.01 -5.98 10.89
N LEU A 84 -9.90 -5.46 11.44
CA LEU A 84 -9.69 -4.02 11.63
C LEU A 84 -9.75 -3.25 10.30
N TRP A 85 -8.99 -3.71 9.31
CA TRP A 85 -8.93 -3.06 8.01
C TRP A 85 -10.27 -3.12 7.29
N GLN A 86 -10.96 -4.26 7.32
CA GLN A 86 -12.29 -4.42 6.74
C GLN A 86 -13.29 -3.47 7.40
N ALA A 87 -13.32 -3.37 8.74
CA ALA A 87 -14.25 -2.49 9.45
C ALA A 87 -14.04 -1.02 9.05
N ALA A 88 -12.78 -0.59 8.92
CA ALA A 88 -12.45 0.76 8.48
C ALA A 88 -12.79 0.98 6.99
N LEU A 89 -12.45 0.03 6.10
CA LEU A 89 -12.73 0.12 4.66
C LEU A 89 -14.23 0.10 4.36
N ASN A 90 -15.03 -0.62 5.17
CA ASN A 90 -16.48 -0.67 5.04
C ASN A 90 -17.15 0.72 5.24
N THR A 91 -16.42 1.70 5.79
CA THR A 91 -16.88 3.10 5.84
C THR A 91 -16.84 3.82 4.49
N TYR A 92 -16.28 3.19 3.45
CA TYR A 92 -16.22 3.77 2.11
C TYR A 92 -17.61 3.81 1.51
N ASP A 93 -18.07 5.01 1.13
CA ASP A 93 -19.40 5.22 0.56
C ASP A 93 -19.35 5.95 -0.80
N HIS A 94 -18.15 6.22 -1.32
CA HIS A 94 -17.95 7.00 -2.55
C HIS A 94 -18.59 6.33 -3.77
N TYR A 95 -18.67 4.99 -3.79
CA TYR A 95 -19.33 4.21 -4.82
C TYR A 95 -20.87 4.29 -4.76
N LEU A 96 -21.44 4.81 -3.66
CA LEU A 96 -22.88 5.04 -3.53
C LEU A 96 -23.31 6.44 -3.99
N LYS A 97 -22.35 7.31 -4.36
CA LYS A 97 -22.67 8.68 -4.79
C LYS A 97 -23.17 8.66 -6.23
N GLY A 98 -24.17 9.50 -6.53
CA GLY A 98 -24.84 9.50 -7.84
C GLY A 98 -23.92 9.74 -9.04
N GLY A 99 -22.81 10.47 -8.87
CA GLY A 99 -21.81 10.63 -9.92
C GLY A 99 -21.12 9.32 -10.30
N TRP A 100 -20.77 8.50 -9.30
CA TRP A 100 -20.16 7.18 -9.51
C TRP A 100 -21.17 6.23 -10.18
N LEU A 101 -22.38 6.13 -9.63
CA LEU A 101 -23.45 5.27 -10.16
C LEU A 101 -23.76 5.56 -11.63
N ARG A 102 -23.87 6.84 -12.01
CA ARG A 102 -24.06 7.24 -13.42
C ARG A 102 -22.86 6.89 -14.29
N GLY A 103 -21.64 7.14 -13.81
CA GLY A 103 -20.41 6.83 -14.55
C GLY A 103 -20.27 5.35 -14.88
N PHE A 104 -20.66 4.48 -13.94
CA PHE A 104 -20.65 3.02 -14.11
C PHE A 104 -21.99 2.44 -14.58
N LYS A 105 -22.95 3.29 -14.94
CA LYS A 105 -24.26 2.92 -15.49
C LYS A 105 -24.94 1.81 -14.67
N ILE A 106 -24.94 1.94 -13.35
CA ILE A 106 -25.52 0.95 -12.42
C ILE A 106 -26.39 1.68 -11.40
N THR A 107 -27.56 1.14 -11.10
CA THR A 107 -28.42 1.68 -10.03
C THR A 107 -27.90 1.25 -8.66
N ARG A 108 -28.43 1.87 -7.60
CA ARG A 108 -28.03 1.51 -6.23
C ARG A 108 -28.54 0.11 -5.89
N GLU A 109 -29.72 -0.23 -6.37
CA GLU A 109 -30.39 -1.52 -6.20
C GLU A 109 -29.62 -2.63 -6.93
N GLU A 110 -29.23 -2.39 -8.18
CA GLU A 110 -28.39 -3.30 -8.96
C GLU A 110 -27.03 -3.53 -8.29
N LEU A 111 -26.40 -2.47 -7.79
CA LEU A 111 -25.14 -2.61 -7.07
C LEU A 111 -25.35 -3.43 -5.78
N GLY A 112 -26.40 -3.15 -5.01
CA GLY A 112 -26.73 -3.93 -3.82
C GLY A 112 -26.90 -5.43 -4.12
N LEU A 113 -27.66 -5.75 -5.18
CA LEU A 113 -27.86 -7.12 -5.66
C LEU A 113 -26.55 -7.77 -6.11
N LEU A 114 -25.72 -7.04 -6.87
CA LEU A 114 -24.41 -7.55 -7.31
C LEU A 114 -23.55 -7.91 -6.10
N LEU A 115 -23.43 -7.01 -5.12
CA LEU A 115 -22.57 -7.22 -3.95
C LEU A 115 -23.06 -8.38 -3.07
N SER A 116 -24.37 -8.51 -2.84
CA SER A 116 -24.92 -9.65 -2.10
C SER A 116 -24.71 -10.97 -2.85
N THR A 117 -24.89 -10.97 -4.18
CA THR A 117 -24.71 -12.17 -5.02
C THR A 117 -23.24 -12.61 -5.04
N VAL A 118 -22.30 -11.67 -5.19
CA VAL A 118 -20.85 -11.95 -5.13
C VAL A 118 -20.48 -12.66 -3.82
N ARG A 119 -20.99 -12.17 -2.69
CA ARG A 119 -20.75 -12.80 -1.37
C ARG A 119 -21.29 -14.23 -1.30
N GLU A 120 -22.45 -14.50 -1.92
CA GLU A 120 -23.07 -15.81 -1.90
C GLU A 120 -22.33 -16.81 -2.79
N VAL A 121 -21.99 -16.43 -4.02
CA VAL A 121 -21.40 -17.35 -5.00
C VAL A 121 -19.95 -17.72 -4.67
N LEU A 122 -19.25 -16.92 -3.85
CA LEU A 122 -17.88 -17.20 -3.41
C LEU A 122 -17.78 -18.06 -2.15
N ARG A 123 -18.90 -18.45 -1.54
CA ARG A 123 -18.90 -19.41 -0.42
C ARG A 123 -18.42 -20.77 -0.90
N GLY A 124 -17.42 -21.31 -0.21
CA GLY A 124 -16.85 -22.64 -0.39
C GLY A 124 -15.98 -22.82 -1.62
N LYS A 125 -15.65 -21.77 -2.39
CA LYS A 125 -14.86 -21.89 -3.63
C LYS A 125 -14.14 -20.61 -4.04
N GLY A 126 -13.03 -20.79 -4.75
CA GLY A 126 -12.34 -19.71 -5.46
C GLY A 126 -12.79 -19.63 -6.92
N LEU A 127 -13.15 -18.44 -7.39
CA LEU A 127 -13.62 -18.21 -8.76
C LEU A 127 -12.67 -17.28 -9.49
N THR A 128 -12.35 -17.60 -10.75
CA THR A 128 -11.76 -16.63 -11.68
C THR A 128 -12.73 -15.48 -11.94
N ARG A 129 -12.25 -14.40 -12.55
CA ARG A 129 -13.11 -13.29 -12.97
C ARG A 129 -14.27 -13.76 -13.85
N ASP A 130 -13.99 -14.59 -14.85
CA ASP A 130 -14.99 -14.97 -15.85
C ASP A 130 -16.03 -15.93 -15.22
N GLU A 131 -15.60 -16.88 -14.40
CA GLU A 131 -16.51 -17.74 -13.63
C GLU A 131 -17.32 -16.94 -12.60
N LEU A 132 -16.75 -15.89 -11.99
CA LEU A 132 -17.48 -15.02 -11.07
C LEU A 132 -18.58 -14.25 -11.81
N ALA A 133 -18.29 -13.74 -13.01
CA ALA A 133 -19.29 -13.06 -13.84
C ALA A 133 -20.43 -14.01 -14.24
N GLU A 134 -20.11 -15.24 -14.67
CA GLU A 134 -21.09 -16.28 -14.99
C GLU A 134 -21.93 -16.67 -13.77
N ALA A 135 -21.29 -16.90 -12.62
CA ALA A 135 -21.97 -17.25 -11.39
C ALA A 135 -22.91 -16.13 -10.90
N VAL A 136 -22.49 -14.87 -11.00
CA VAL A 136 -23.33 -13.72 -10.67
C VAL A 136 -24.51 -13.59 -11.62
N ALA A 137 -24.31 -13.75 -12.93
CA ALA A 137 -25.41 -13.74 -13.90
C ALA A 137 -26.46 -14.82 -13.58
N ALA A 138 -26.00 -16.05 -13.31
CA ALA A 138 -26.87 -17.18 -13.02
C ALA A 138 -27.63 -17.00 -11.68
N ALA A 139 -26.93 -16.62 -10.61
CA ALA A 139 -27.51 -16.52 -9.28
C ALA A 139 -28.41 -15.29 -9.09
N SER A 140 -28.10 -14.16 -9.73
CA SER A 140 -28.93 -12.95 -9.65
C SER A 140 -30.12 -12.96 -10.61
N GLY A 141 -30.14 -13.87 -11.59
CA GLY A 141 -31.10 -13.86 -12.69
C GLY A 141 -30.93 -12.68 -13.66
N SER A 142 -29.80 -11.96 -13.58
CA SER A 142 -29.52 -10.77 -14.40
C SER A 142 -28.23 -10.95 -15.20
N PRO A 143 -28.32 -11.34 -16.50
CA PRO A 143 -27.16 -11.41 -17.39
C PRO A 143 -26.37 -10.11 -17.46
N ALA A 144 -27.06 -8.97 -17.39
CA ALA A 144 -26.45 -7.63 -17.41
C ALA A 144 -25.49 -7.39 -16.23
N LEU A 145 -25.72 -8.00 -15.06
CA LEU A 145 -24.78 -7.89 -13.93
C LEU A 145 -23.50 -8.71 -14.16
N GLY A 146 -23.62 -9.87 -14.80
CA GLY A 146 -22.45 -10.65 -15.23
C GLY A 146 -21.63 -9.92 -16.30
N GLU A 147 -22.29 -9.37 -17.32
CA GLU A 147 -21.63 -8.58 -18.38
C GLU A 147 -20.85 -7.40 -17.81
N LYS A 148 -21.44 -6.65 -16.86
CA LYS A 148 -20.75 -5.54 -16.17
C LYS A 148 -19.47 -6.01 -15.47
N LEU A 149 -19.47 -7.18 -14.83
CA LEU A 149 -18.29 -7.75 -14.21
C LEU A 149 -17.23 -8.19 -15.25
N GLY A 150 -17.67 -8.71 -16.39
CA GLY A 150 -16.79 -9.03 -17.52
C GLY A 150 -16.08 -7.80 -18.08
N ASP A 151 -16.82 -6.71 -18.30
CA ASP A 151 -16.33 -5.46 -18.91
C ASP A 151 -15.41 -4.65 -17.96
N SER A 152 -15.80 -4.50 -16.69
CA SER A 152 -15.10 -3.63 -15.74
C SER A 152 -15.14 -4.15 -14.30
N TRP A 153 -14.53 -5.32 -14.07
CA TRP A 153 -14.43 -5.95 -12.76
C TRP A 153 -13.89 -5.03 -11.65
N GLY A 154 -12.85 -4.24 -11.95
CA GLY A 154 -12.19 -3.41 -10.94
C GLY A 154 -13.10 -2.34 -10.32
N ALA A 155 -14.12 -1.87 -11.03
CA ALA A 155 -15.06 -0.88 -10.50
C ALA A 155 -16.09 -1.52 -9.57
N TYR A 156 -16.68 -2.65 -9.99
CA TYR A 156 -17.79 -3.28 -9.28
C TYR A 156 -17.32 -4.20 -8.14
N LEU A 157 -16.10 -4.74 -8.19
CA LEU A 157 -15.56 -5.62 -7.15
C LEU A 157 -14.88 -4.89 -5.99
N LYS A 158 -14.41 -3.65 -6.18
CA LYS A 158 -13.86 -2.83 -5.08
C LYS A 158 -14.85 -2.67 -3.91
N PRO A 159 -16.12 -2.28 -4.14
CA PRO A 159 -17.11 -2.24 -3.06
C PRO A 159 -17.30 -3.59 -2.35
N ALA A 160 -17.25 -4.71 -3.07
CA ALA A 160 -17.36 -6.04 -2.47
C ALA A 160 -16.17 -6.34 -1.55
N SER A 161 -14.96 -5.89 -1.94
CA SER A 161 -13.76 -5.97 -1.11
C SER A 161 -13.87 -5.11 0.14
N PHE A 162 -14.36 -3.87 0.02
CA PHE A 162 -14.54 -2.96 1.16
C PHE A 162 -15.57 -3.48 2.16
N GLN A 163 -16.61 -4.18 1.68
CA GLN A 163 -17.63 -4.83 2.50
C GLN A 163 -17.17 -6.18 3.07
N GLY A 164 -15.96 -6.63 2.74
CA GLY A 164 -15.41 -7.90 3.21
C GLY A 164 -16.02 -9.16 2.58
N SER A 165 -16.63 -9.01 1.40
CA SER A 165 -17.22 -10.14 0.68
C SER A 165 -16.20 -10.89 -0.18
N ILE A 166 -15.10 -10.23 -0.57
CA ILE A 166 -14.07 -10.82 -1.44
C ILE A 166 -12.65 -10.42 -1.01
N CYS A 167 -11.70 -11.31 -1.24
CA CYS A 167 -10.28 -11.00 -1.37
C CYS A 167 -9.68 -11.81 -2.53
N PHE A 168 -8.41 -11.57 -2.86
CA PHE A 168 -7.72 -12.30 -3.91
C PHE A 168 -7.30 -13.68 -3.41
N GLY A 169 -7.44 -14.69 -4.26
CA GLY A 169 -6.86 -16.03 -4.09
C GLY A 169 -5.70 -16.29 -5.06
N PRO A 170 -5.05 -17.47 -4.95
CA PRO A 170 -3.94 -17.83 -5.82
C PRO A 170 -4.37 -17.91 -7.28
N ASN A 171 -3.53 -17.43 -8.20
CA ASN A 171 -3.84 -17.46 -9.62
C ASN A 171 -4.05 -18.90 -10.11
N ARG A 172 -5.02 -19.08 -11.01
CA ARG A 172 -5.20 -20.32 -11.78
C ARG A 172 -4.68 -20.10 -13.19
N GLY A 173 -3.46 -20.57 -13.43
CA GLY A 173 -2.72 -20.24 -14.65
C GLY A 173 -2.47 -18.73 -14.73
N ARG A 174 -2.93 -18.09 -15.81
CA ARG A 174 -2.81 -16.63 -15.99
C ARG A 174 -3.97 -15.83 -15.37
N SER A 175 -4.97 -16.52 -14.84
CA SER A 175 -6.20 -15.89 -14.35
C SER A 175 -6.12 -15.64 -12.85
N VAL A 176 -6.47 -14.42 -12.45
CA VAL A 176 -6.69 -14.07 -11.05
C VAL A 176 -7.94 -14.77 -10.55
N THR A 177 -7.91 -15.20 -9.28
CA THR A 177 -9.09 -15.71 -8.57
C THR A 177 -9.49 -14.83 -7.40
N PHE A 178 -10.77 -14.90 -7.03
CA PHE A 178 -11.35 -14.31 -5.84
C PHE A 178 -11.88 -15.40 -4.92
N VAL A 179 -11.78 -15.16 -3.61
CA VAL A 179 -12.23 -16.08 -2.55
C VAL A 179 -12.98 -15.28 -1.47
N SER A 180 -13.81 -15.97 -0.69
CA SER A 180 -14.43 -15.42 0.52
C SER A 180 -13.36 -15.23 1.61
N PRO A 181 -13.15 -14.00 2.15
CA PRO A 181 -12.14 -13.75 3.17
C PRO A 181 -12.33 -14.61 4.42
N GLY A 182 -13.57 -14.73 4.92
CA GLY A 182 -13.87 -15.47 6.15
C GLY A 182 -13.70 -17.00 6.07
N GLU A 183 -13.44 -17.53 4.87
CA GLU A 183 -13.10 -18.95 4.67
C GLU A 183 -11.64 -19.13 4.21
N TRP A 184 -11.02 -18.06 3.72
CA TRP A 184 -9.66 -18.09 3.19
C TRP A 184 -8.60 -17.86 4.28
N ILE A 185 -8.84 -16.88 5.15
CA ILE A 185 -7.93 -16.46 6.22
C ILE A 185 -8.53 -16.67 7.60
N GLU A 186 -7.66 -16.85 8.58
CA GLU A 186 -8.01 -16.84 9.99
C GLU A 186 -7.89 -15.41 10.51
N ALA A 187 -9.03 -14.74 10.71
CA ALA A 187 -9.07 -13.38 11.21
C ALA A 187 -10.27 -13.18 12.15
N GLU A 188 -10.01 -12.54 13.28
CA GLU A 188 -11.07 -12.13 14.20
C GLU A 188 -11.93 -11.01 13.58
N PRO A 189 -13.22 -10.93 13.93
CA PRO A 189 -14.05 -9.79 13.57
C PRO A 189 -13.42 -8.46 13.98
N GLY A 190 -13.56 -7.45 13.13
CA GLY A 190 -13.10 -6.10 13.44
C GLY A 190 -13.92 -5.42 14.54
N PRO A 191 -13.36 -4.35 15.13
CA PRO A 191 -14.10 -3.50 16.06
C PRO A 191 -15.19 -2.70 15.31
N PRO A 192 -16.05 -1.96 16.04
CA PRO A 192 -16.96 -0.98 15.44
C PRO A 192 -16.25 -0.03 14.45
N ALA A 193 -16.98 0.42 13.43
CA ALA A 193 -16.36 1.12 12.29
C ALA A 193 -15.68 2.44 12.67
N ASP A 194 -16.20 3.16 13.67
CA ASP A 194 -15.61 4.37 14.23
C ASP A 194 -14.31 4.08 14.98
N GLU A 195 -14.28 3.03 15.81
CA GLU A 195 -13.07 2.55 16.48
C GLU A 195 -12.01 2.08 15.45
N ALA A 196 -12.43 1.36 14.41
CA ALA A 196 -11.55 0.91 13.33
C ALA A 196 -10.93 2.08 12.58
N VAL A 197 -11.72 3.12 12.27
CA VAL A 197 -11.21 4.34 11.63
C VAL A 197 -10.26 5.09 12.56
N ALA A 198 -10.54 5.16 13.86
CA ALA A 198 -9.65 5.77 14.83
C ALA A 198 -8.30 5.04 14.87
N GLU A 199 -8.31 3.71 14.95
CA GLU A 199 -7.08 2.91 14.97
C GLU A 199 -6.28 3.02 13.67
N VAL A 200 -6.93 2.99 12.51
CA VAL A 200 -6.26 3.25 11.23
C VAL A 200 -5.64 4.66 11.18
N THR A 201 -6.32 5.66 11.75
CA THR A 201 -5.81 7.03 11.83
C THR A 201 -4.58 7.11 12.72
N ARG A 202 -4.61 6.44 13.88
CA ARG A 202 -3.47 6.34 14.80
C ARG A 202 -2.27 5.68 14.13
N ARG A 203 -2.46 4.54 13.47
CA ARG A 203 -1.41 3.84 12.70
C ARG A 203 -0.82 4.69 11.60
N TYR A 204 -1.67 5.43 10.88
CA TYR A 204 -1.18 6.38 9.87
C TYR A 204 -0.28 7.44 10.49
N LEU A 205 -0.70 8.10 11.58
CA LEU A 205 0.13 9.12 12.24
C LEU A 205 1.43 8.52 12.81
N ARG A 206 1.41 7.28 13.28
CA ARG A 206 2.62 6.60 13.77
C ARG A 206 3.65 6.34 12.66
N ALA A 207 3.21 6.01 11.44
CA ALA A 207 4.09 5.64 10.33
C ALA A 207 4.41 6.79 9.37
N TYR A 208 3.47 7.71 9.17
CA TYR A 208 3.54 8.80 8.19
C TYR A 208 3.45 10.19 8.84
N GLY A 209 3.19 10.27 10.15
CA GLY A 209 3.15 11.52 10.88
C GLY A 209 4.54 12.12 11.13
N PRO A 210 4.62 13.40 11.56
CA PRO A 210 3.55 14.40 11.51
C PRO A 210 2.98 14.57 10.11
N ALA A 211 1.67 14.80 9.98
CA ALA A 211 1.00 14.86 8.69
C ALA A 211 -0.15 15.87 8.65
N THR A 212 -0.37 16.47 7.49
CA THR A 212 -1.54 17.31 7.25
C THR A 212 -2.79 16.48 6.99
N ALA A 213 -3.96 17.10 7.14
CA ALA A 213 -5.23 16.49 6.76
C ALA A 213 -5.30 16.18 5.25
N ALA A 214 -4.59 16.92 4.41
CA ALA A 214 -4.51 16.69 2.97
C ALA A 214 -3.70 15.43 2.64
N GLU A 215 -2.57 15.21 3.32
CA GLU A 215 -1.77 14.00 3.17
C GLU A 215 -2.56 12.74 3.58
N TYR A 216 -3.22 12.77 4.74
CA TYR A 216 -4.05 11.64 5.20
C TYR A 216 -5.24 11.40 4.27
N SER A 217 -5.92 12.46 3.82
CA SER A 217 -6.99 12.38 2.83
C SER A 217 -6.55 11.67 1.56
N ARG A 218 -5.37 12.04 1.02
CA ARG A 218 -4.77 11.42 -0.16
C ARG A 218 -4.34 9.98 0.08
N TRP A 219 -3.78 9.68 1.24
CA TRP A 219 -3.36 8.32 1.61
C TRP A 219 -4.56 7.39 1.76
N TRP A 220 -5.58 7.79 2.54
CA TRP A 220 -6.78 7.00 2.77
C TRP A 220 -7.62 6.87 1.49
N GLY A 221 -7.84 7.96 0.77
CA GLY A 221 -8.47 7.96 -0.56
C GLY A 221 -9.81 8.70 -0.59
N PRO A 222 -10.92 8.14 -0.06
CA PRO A 222 -12.25 8.72 -0.25
C PRO A 222 -12.58 9.89 0.69
N ARG A 223 -11.75 10.13 1.72
CA ARG A 223 -12.00 11.22 2.68
C ARG A 223 -11.59 12.54 2.08
N ARG A 224 -12.43 13.57 2.27
CA ARG A 224 -12.03 14.97 2.05
C ARG A 224 -11.19 15.49 3.23
N PRO A 225 -10.39 16.56 3.07
CA PRO A 225 -9.59 17.11 4.16
C PRO A 225 -10.38 17.42 5.44
N ALA A 226 -11.60 17.95 5.33
CA ALA A 226 -12.45 18.18 6.52
C ALA A 226 -12.86 16.88 7.25
N GLN A 227 -12.97 15.75 6.54
CA GLN A 227 -13.22 14.44 7.15
C GLN A 227 -11.94 13.87 7.78
N ALA A 228 -10.78 14.14 7.18
CA ALA A 228 -9.47 13.80 7.73
C ALA A 228 -9.21 14.52 9.07
N THR A 229 -9.45 15.83 9.15
CA THR A 229 -9.34 16.59 10.40
C THR A 229 -10.27 16.04 11.49
N ARG A 230 -11.48 15.60 11.15
CA ARG A 230 -12.38 14.96 12.12
C ARG A 230 -11.84 13.62 12.62
N SER A 231 -11.22 12.82 11.75
CA SER A 231 -10.56 11.57 12.15
C SER A 231 -9.43 11.83 13.15
N PHE A 232 -8.63 12.88 12.97
CA PHE A 232 -7.61 13.25 13.96
C PHE A 232 -8.20 13.71 15.28
N ARG A 233 -9.19 14.62 15.24
CA ARG A 233 -9.87 15.11 16.46
C ARG A 233 -10.59 14.00 17.24
N ALA A 234 -11.04 12.95 16.57
CA ALA A 234 -11.68 11.80 17.22
C ALA A 234 -10.70 11.01 18.11
N LEU A 235 -9.39 11.18 17.94
CA LEU A 235 -8.36 10.61 18.82
C LEU A 235 -8.19 11.40 20.14
N GLY A 236 -8.90 12.52 20.31
CA GLY A 236 -8.85 13.31 21.54
C GLY A 236 -7.43 13.83 21.83
N GLU A 237 -6.94 13.57 23.04
CA GLU A 237 -5.62 14.01 23.50
C GLU A 237 -4.46 13.22 22.88
N GLU A 238 -4.73 12.09 22.23
CA GLU A 238 -3.68 11.28 21.59
C GLU A 238 -3.12 11.92 20.33
N ALA A 239 -3.89 12.76 19.64
CA ALA A 239 -3.46 13.45 18.43
C ALA A 239 -3.48 14.96 18.64
N VAL A 240 -2.31 15.59 18.45
CA VAL A 240 -2.12 17.01 18.68
C VAL A 240 -1.60 17.70 17.44
N GLU A 241 -1.97 18.97 17.30
CA GLU A 241 -1.45 19.83 16.23
C GLU A 241 -0.10 20.41 16.66
N ILE A 242 0.88 20.31 15.76
CA ILE A 242 2.22 20.86 15.91
C ILE A 242 2.56 21.71 14.68
N ASP A 243 3.44 22.68 14.85
CA ASP A 243 4.01 23.45 13.74
C ASP A 243 5.21 22.70 13.15
N VAL A 244 5.18 22.48 11.84
CA VAL A 244 6.33 21.97 11.08
C VAL A 244 6.64 22.99 10.00
N GLU A 245 7.70 23.77 10.19
CA GLU A 245 8.17 24.79 9.25
C GLU A 245 7.09 25.82 8.88
N GLY A 246 6.24 26.22 9.84
CA GLY A 246 5.17 27.19 9.64
C GLY A 246 3.85 26.59 9.13
N GLU A 247 3.77 25.27 8.95
CA GLU A 247 2.55 24.58 8.53
C GLU A 247 1.98 23.66 9.64
N PRO A 248 0.67 23.71 9.91
CA PRO A 248 0.04 22.87 10.92
C PRO A 248 -0.02 21.41 10.49
N HIS A 249 0.58 20.53 11.30
CA HIS A 249 0.59 19.09 11.13
C HIS A 249 0.01 18.40 12.36
N TRP A 250 -0.58 17.22 12.16
CA TRP A 250 -1.05 16.36 13.24
C TRP A 250 -0.01 15.30 13.54
N ALA A 251 0.27 15.08 14.83
CA ALA A 251 1.17 14.04 15.33
C ALA A 251 0.53 13.31 16.52
N LEU A 252 1.01 12.11 16.82
CA LEU A 252 0.66 11.46 18.07
C LEU A 252 1.41 12.14 19.22
N ALA A 253 0.70 12.43 20.32
CA ALA A 253 1.25 13.15 21.46
C ALA A 253 2.45 12.41 22.06
N GLU A 254 2.36 11.08 22.17
CA GLU A 254 3.43 10.20 22.67
C GLU A 254 4.71 10.24 21.82
N GLU A 255 4.60 10.64 20.55
CA GLU A 255 5.71 10.60 19.60
C GLU A 255 6.42 11.95 19.43
N ILE A 256 5.90 13.04 20.00
CA ILE A 256 6.44 14.41 19.81
C ILE A 256 7.91 14.49 20.18
N GLU A 257 8.30 13.90 21.32
CA GLU A 257 9.68 13.94 21.78
C GLU A 257 10.62 13.21 20.81
N GLY A 258 10.19 12.06 20.27
CA GLY A 258 10.93 11.33 19.26
C GLY A 258 11.05 12.10 17.95
N ILE A 259 9.96 12.72 17.50
CA ILE A 259 9.94 13.57 16.30
C ILE A 259 10.93 14.73 16.43
N ALA A 260 10.98 15.38 17.59
CA ALA A 260 11.86 16.52 17.86
C ALA A 260 13.35 16.14 17.94
N LYS A 261 13.66 14.91 18.37
CA LYS A 261 15.04 14.39 18.49
C LYS A 261 15.54 13.69 17.23
N ALA A 262 14.66 13.35 16.29
CA ALA A 262 15.03 12.62 15.10
C ALA A 262 15.95 13.44 14.19
N VAL A 263 17.14 12.89 13.93
CA VAL A 263 18.16 13.48 13.06
C VAL A 263 18.50 12.52 11.90
N PRO A 264 18.92 13.04 10.73
CA PRO A 264 19.46 12.22 9.64
C PRO A 264 20.57 11.29 10.13
N GLN A 265 20.58 10.03 9.65
CA GLN A 265 21.52 8.99 10.09
C GLN A 265 22.41 8.49 8.94
N GLY A 266 22.38 9.15 7.77
CA GLY A 266 23.10 8.71 6.58
C GLY A 266 22.45 7.49 5.91
N ALA A 267 21.15 7.27 6.12
CA ALA A 267 20.46 6.09 5.62
C ALA A 267 20.19 6.23 4.11
N VAL A 268 20.72 5.28 3.32
CA VAL A 268 20.50 5.18 1.87
C VAL A 268 19.68 3.93 1.54
N ARG A 269 18.63 4.07 0.73
CA ARG A 269 17.77 2.96 0.29
C ARG A 269 17.44 3.05 -1.18
N LEU A 270 17.48 1.90 -1.86
CA LEU A 270 16.87 1.73 -3.18
C LEU A 270 15.44 1.21 -3.00
N LEU A 271 14.48 2.14 -2.98
CA LEU A 271 13.07 1.78 -2.81
C LEU A 271 12.44 1.43 -4.16
N PRO A 272 11.67 0.35 -4.27
CA PRO A 272 11.08 -0.06 -5.53
C PRO A 272 9.95 0.89 -5.98
N ALA A 273 9.48 0.64 -7.20
CA ALA A 273 8.26 1.27 -7.69
C ALA A 273 7.11 1.08 -6.69
N PHE A 274 6.27 2.10 -6.53
CA PHE A 274 5.11 2.05 -5.62
C PHE A 274 5.43 1.80 -4.13
N ASP A 275 6.67 2.04 -3.67
CA ASP A 275 6.99 1.89 -2.25
C ASP A 275 6.04 2.74 -1.36
N PRO A 276 5.53 2.18 -0.23
CA PRO A 276 4.63 2.90 0.67
C PRO A 276 5.16 4.25 1.17
N TYR A 277 6.49 4.40 1.34
CA TYR A 277 7.11 5.67 1.71
C TYR A 277 6.80 6.77 0.67
N VAL A 278 7.02 6.46 -0.62
CA VAL A 278 6.82 7.41 -1.73
C VAL A 278 5.34 7.70 -1.93
N ILE A 279 4.49 6.68 -1.82
CA ILE A 279 3.04 6.83 -1.97
C ILE A 279 2.44 7.67 -0.84
N GLY A 280 2.87 7.42 0.40
CA GLY A 280 2.42 8.12 1.59
C GLY A 280 2.96 9.55 1.71
N SER A 281 4.13 9.83 1.13
CA SER A 281 4.77 11.15 1.16
C SER A 281 4.09 12.18 0.27
N ALA A 282 4.01 13.43 0.73
CA ALA A 282 3.52 14.56 -0.06
C ALA A 282 4.32 14.70 -1.37
N ARG A 283 3.62 15.03 -2.46
CA ARG A 283 4.21 15.11 -3.81
C ARG A 283 4.80 16.47 -4.15
N ASP A 284 4.48 17.48 -3.35
CA ASP A 284 4.69 18.90 -3.62
C ASP A 284 5.51 19.56 -2.51
N VAL A 285 6.26 18.75 -1.76
CA VAL A 285 7.13 19.21 -0.67
C VAL A 285 8.57 19.12 -1.15
N ALA A 286 9.20 20.28 -1.41
CA ALA A 286 10.58 20.38 -1.89
C ALA A 286 11.61 19.77 -0.93
N ALA A 287 11.26 19.71 0.37
CA ALA A 287 12.07 19.00 1.36
C ALA A 287 12.12 17.47 1.11
N ILE A 288 11.17 16.88 0.36
CA ILE A 288 11.13 15.45 0.02
C ILE A 288 11.65 15.20 -1.39
N LEU A 289 11.18 15.99 -2.36
CA LEU A 289 11.52 15.84 -3.78
C LEU A 289 11.56 17.22 -4.43
N ASP A 290 12.67 17.54 -5.10
CA ASP A 290 12.76 18.77 -5.88
C ASP A 290 11.62 18.79 -6.93
N PRO A 291 10.80 19.87 -6.98
CA PRO A 291 9.75 20.00 -7.97
C PRO A 291 10.19 19.77 -9.42
N GLU A 292 11.44 20.07 -9.77
CA GLU A 292 11.96 19.85 -11.13
C GLU A 292 12.01 18.37 -11.54
N HIS A 293 12.15 17.47 -10.55
CA HIS A 293 12.22 16.02 -10.76
C HIS A 293 10.91 15.29 -10.52
N LYS A 294 9.83 16.02 -10.18
CA LYS A 294 8.50 15.43 -9.92
C LYS A 294 8.05 14.47 -11.03
N GLY A 295 8.26 14.84 -12.29
CA GLY A 295 7.90 14.04 -13.47
C GLY A 295 8.78 12.79 -13.69
N ARG A 296 9.90 12.63 -12.99
CA ARG A 296 10.73 11.42 -12.99
C ARG A 296 10.20 10.38 -12.00
N VAL A 297 9.58 10.81 -10.90
CA VAL A 297 9.03 9.93 -9.86
C VAL A 297 7.54 9.64 -10.06
N HIS A 298 6.73 10.69 -10.23
CA HIS A 298 5.30 10.59 -10.42
C HIS A 298 4.97 10.65 -11.92
N ARG A 299 4.91 9.48 -12.54
CA ARG A 299 4.77 9.31 -13.99
C ARG A 299 3.29 9.28 -14.41
N PRO A 300 2.99 9.48 -15.72
CA PRO A 300 1.63 9.34 -16.24
C PRO A 300 0.98 8.01 -15.89
N GLN A 301 -0.36 7.96 -15.94
CA GLN A 301 -1.16 6.77 -15.61
C GLN A 301 -0.98 6.27 -14.16
N GLY A 302 -0.45 7.12 -13.27
CA GLY A 302 -0.30 6.81 -11.86
C GLY A 302 0.90 5.92 -11.54
N TRP A 303 1.84 5.74 -12.47
CA TRP A 303 3.08 5.01 -12.22
C TRP A 303 3.98 5.78 -11.25
N ILE A 304 4.55 5.06 -10.28
CA ILE A 304 5.47 5.59 -9.28
C ILE A 304 6.81 4.88 -9.48
N SER A 305 7.84 5.63 -9.88
CA SER A 305 9.16 5.08 -10.17
C SER A 305 9.86 4.55 -8.89
N PRO A 306 10.79 3.58 -9.04
CA PRO A 306 11.75 3.28 -7.99
C PRO A 306 12.63 4.51 -7.71
N VAL A 307 12.99 4.72 -6.44
CA VAL A 307 13.72 5.92 -5.99
C VAL A 307 14.97 5.58 -5.19
N LEU A 308 16.00 6.39 -5.37
CA LEU A 308 17.13 6.48 -4.45
C LEU A 308 16.72 7.43 -3.32
N LEU A 309 16.55 6.88 -2.11
CA LEU A 309 16.17 7.62 -0.92
C LEU A 309 17.40 7.83 -0.02
N VAL A 310 17.65 9.08 0.39
CA VAL A 310 18.77 9.49 1.25
C VAL A 310 18.23 10.32 2.39
N ASP A 311 18.29 9.80 3.62
CA ASP A 311 17.76 10.45 4.83
C ASP A 311 16.32 11.01 4.68
N GLY A 312 15.54 10.35 3.82
CA GLY A 312 14.13 10.60 3.58
C GLY A 312 13.85 11.57 2.42
N ARG A 313 14.90 12.07 1.77
CA ARG A 313 14.84 12.82 0.51
C ARG A 313 15.01 11.89 -0.68
N ILE A 314 14.27 12.17 -1.75
CA ILE A 314 14.39 11.45 -3.02
C ILE A 314 15.47 12.14 -3.86
N GLU A 315 16.63 11.51 -3.95
CA GLU A 315 17.84 12.08 -4.59
C GLU A 315 18.15 11.43 -5.95
N GLY A 316 17.30 10.54 -6.43
CA GLY A 316 17.46 9.88 -7.71
C GLY A 316 16.34 8.88 -8.02
N VAL A 317 16.41 8.31 -9.21
CA VAL A 317 15.64 7.13 -9.60
C VAL A 317 16.60 5.97 -9.86
N TRP A 318 16.07 4.76 -9.82
CA TRP A 318 16.83 3.59 -10.24
C TRP A 318 15.95 2.61 -10.99
N SER A 319 16.58 1.66 -11.67
CA SER A 319 15.92 0.54 -12.31
C SER A 319 16.77 -0.71 -12.19
N TYR A 320 16.16 -1.87 -12.42
CA TYR A 320 16.90 -3.10 -12.55
C TYR A 320 16.26 -4.03 -13.57
N GLU A 321 17.10 -4.86 -14.18
CA GLU A 321 16.71 -5.96 -15.04
C GLU A 321 17.41 -7.24 -14.57
N ARG A 322 16.69 -8.35 -14.54
CA ARG A 322 17.22 -9.66 -14.16
C ARG A 322 17.19 -10.60 -15.35
N GLY A 323 18.30 -11.28 -15.62
CA GLY A 323 18.39 -12.26 -16.69
C GLY A 323 19.76 -12.93 -16.75
N GLY A 324 19.79 -14.22 -17.13
CA GLY A 324 21.04 -14.94 -17.35
C GLY A 324 21.96 -15.07 -16.13
N GLY A 325 21.39 -15.10 -14.90
CA GLY A 325 22.17 -15.15 -13.67
C GLY A 325 22.77 -13.81 -13.23
N ARG A 326 22.27 -12.70 -13.81
CA ARG A 326 22.75 -11.33 -13.55
C ARG A 326 21.59 -10.41 -13.21
N VAL A 327 21.85 -9.46 -12.32
CA VAL A 327 20.99 -8.31 -12.02
C VAL A 327 21.73 -7.05 -12.46
N ALA A 328 21.24 -6.44 -13.54
CA ALA A 328 21.71 -5.14 -14.02
C ALA A 328 20.97 -4.05 -13.27
N VAL A 329 21.67 -3.23 -12.47
CA VAL A 329 21.11 -2.11 -11.72
C VAL A 329 21.62 -0.82 -12.34
N ALA A 330 20.72 0.11 -12.67
CA ALA A 330 21.06 1.45 -13.12
C ALA A 330 20.56 2.48 -12.10
N ILE A 331 21.46 3.31 -11.58
CA ILE A 331 21.13 4.38 -10.63
C ILE A 331 21.35 5.72 -11.31
N GLU A 332 20.33 6.57 -11.32
CA GLU A 332 20.34 7.89 -11.94
C GLU A 332 20.12 8.97 -10.87
N PRO A 333 21.19 9.54 -10.31
CA PRO A 333 21.09 10.67 -9.39
C PRO A 333 20.43 11.89 -10.02
N PHE A 334 19.83 12.71 -9.17
CA PHE A 334 19.28 14.02 -9.57
C PHE A 334 20.36 15.11 -9.55
N GLY A 335 21.36 14.95 -8.69
CA GLY A 335 22.52 15.84 -8.61
C GLY A 335 23.77 15.10 -8.17
N GLN A 336 24.81 15.86 -7.80
CA GLN A 336 26.04 15.28 -7.28
C GLN A 336 25.81 14.66 -5.90
N LEU A 337 26.16 13.38 -5.76
CA LEU A 337 26.09 12.66 -4.49
C LEU A 337 27.46 12.68 -3.79
N GLY A 338 27.44 12.78 -2.47
CA GLY A 338 28.63 12.54 -1.65
C GLY A 338 29.09 11.09 -1.71
N GLU A 339 30.38 10.85 -1.46
CA GLU A 339 30.99 9.51 -1.54
C GLU A 339 30.27 8.47 -0.66
N ALA A 340 29.93 8.84 0.58
CA ALA A 340 29.21 7.95 1.50
C ALA A 340 27.81 7.57 0.99
N VAL A 341 27.10 8.49 0.34
CA VAL A 341 25.79 8.22 -0.25
C VAL A 341 25.92 7.27 -1.43
N ARG A 342 26.94 7.49 -2.27
CA ARG A 342 27.26 6.60 -3.39
C ARG A 342 27.52 5.18 -2.89
N GLN A 343 28.43 5.01 -1.93
CA GLN A 343 28.75 3.70 -1.32
C GLN A 343 27.51 3.03 -0.72
N GLY A 344 26.64 3.80 -0.05
CA GLY A 344 25.38 3.27 0.47
C GLY A 344 24.44 2.75 -0.62
N ALA A 345 24.36 3.43 -1.76
CA ALA A 345 23.54 2.98 -2.90
C ALA A 345 24.15 1.75 -3.60
N GLU A 346 25.48 1.66 -3.68
CA GLU A 346 26.19 0.48 -4.21
C GLU A 346 25.93 -0.74 -3.32
N ALA A 347 25.99 -0.58 -2.00
CA ALA A 347 25.65 -1.64 -1.05
C ALA A 347 24.20 -2.13 -1.16
N GLU A 348 23.25 -1.23 -1.45
CA GLU A 348 21.86 -1.62 -1.72
C GLU A 348 21.72 -2.44 -3.02
N ALA A 349 22.46 -2.08 -4.06
CA ALA A 349 22.50 -2.83 -5.32
C ALA A 349 23.14 -4.22 -5.14
N GLU A 350 24.23 -4.31 -4.37
CA GLU A 350 24.86 -5.58 -3.99
C GLU A 350 23.90 -6.46 -3.19
N ARG A 351 23.16 -5.88 -2.25
CA ARG A 351 22.14 -6.59 -1.47
C ARG A 351 21.00 -7.10 -2.35
N LEU A 352 20.65 -6.39 -3.42
CA LEU A 352 19.61 -6.83 -4.36
C LEU A 352 20.09 -8.01 -5.20
N ALA A 353 21.33 -7.96 -5.68
CA ALA A 353 21.96 -9.07 -6.40
C ALA A 353 22.06 -10.32 -5.50
N ALA A 354 22.49 -10.14 -4.25
CA ALA A 354 22.54 -11.21 -3.25
C ALA A 354 21.15 -11.79 -2.92
N PHE A 355 20.11 -10.95 -2.85
CA PHE A 355 18.73 -11.40 -2.66
C PHE A 355 18.30 -12.36 -3.76
N TYR A 356 18.64 -12.08 -5.02
CA TYR A 356 18.33 -12.97 -6.14
C TYR A 356 19.32 -14.12 -6.34
N GLY A 357 20.49 -14.08 -5.69
CA GLY A 357 21.56 -15.06 -5.90
C GLY A 357 22.26 -14.90 -7.25
N ASP A 358 22.25 -13.68 -7.80
CA ASP A 358 22.74 -13.34 -9.14
C ASP A 358 23.99 -12.43 -9.07
N GLU A 359 24.75 -12.35 -10.16
CA GLU A 359 25.88 -11.41 -10.28
C GLU A 359 25.38 -9.97 -10.46
N LEU A 360 25.96 -9.02 -9.71
CA LEU A 360 25.64 -7.60 -9.87
C LEU A 360 26.35 -7.03 -11.11
N ALA A 361 25.62 -6.28 -11.90
CA ALA A 361 26.22 -5.25 -12.74
C ALA A 361 25.59 -3.90 -12.49
N LEU A 362 26.40 -3.01 -11.92
CA LEU A 362 25.96 -1.68 -11.55
C LEU A 362 26.42 -0.65 -12.58
N GLU A 363 25.50 0.24 -12.96
CA GLU A 363 25.73 1.40 -13.79
C GLU A 363 25.24 2.66 -13.08
N TRP A 364 26.07 3.71 -13.13
CA TRP A 364 25.69 5.07 -12.73
C TRP A 364 25.46 5.89 -14.00
N VAL A 365 24.25 6.43 -14.17
CA VAL A 365 23.81 7.13 -15.38
C VAL A 365 23.80 8.64 -15.20
#